data_AF-A0A834CM41-F1
#
_entry.id   AF-A0A834CM41-F1
#
_cell.length_a   1.000
_cell.length_b   1.000
_cell.length_c   1.000
_cell.angle_alpha   90.00
_cell.angle_beta   90.00
_cell.angle_gamma   90.00
#
_symmetry.space_group_name_H-M   'P 1'
#
loop_
_entity.id
_entity.type
_entity.pdbx_description
1 polymer ?
#
loop_
_entity_poly.entity_id
_entity_poly.type
_entity_poly.pdbx_seq_one_letter_code
_entity_poly.pdbx_strand_id
1 'polypeptide(L)'
;MDRLKRRVQQLQAEKDVEKDRLLQAQQQRSRLIRENKEMSARLQEMEKQCNELMMLKYGRLVDVEALHTMSGHKKLDKLKEEKLLLEADHAKELKRWKAKVEEARRALWEVTEQNTEVLRSTVHLMEQRKELQIKLSSRQKDMVKQQFQDGRRLEDQEDIQKLQELVQAQEQQAQALLKRIDLLSSKDGYVLPPEHTRLPPLPPAHDPQPSTRGRPFGGHEDRRGAD
;
A
#
# COMPACT_ATOMS: atom_id res chain seq x y z
N MET A 1 -56.09 50.59 71.10
CA MET A 1 -54.96 51.33 71.72
C MET A 1 -53.65 50.52 71.79
N ASP A 2 -53.69 49.19 71.91
CA ASP A 2 -52.48 48.38 72.18
C ASP A 2 -51.54 48.13 71.00
N ARG A 3 -52.02 48.31 69.76
CA ARG A 3 -51.18 48.22 68.55
C ARG A 3 -50.18 49.37 68.46
N LEU A 4 -50.62 50.58 68.80
CA LEU A 4 -49.78 51.77 68.74
C LEU A 4 -48.70 51.75 69.83
N LYS A 5 -49.08 51.37 71.06
CA LYS A 5 -48.13 51.22 72.19
C LYS A 5 -47.01 50.21 71.87
N ARG A 6 -47.36 49.06 71.28
CA ARG A 6 -46.37 48.05 70.83
C ARG A 6 -45.45 48.60 69.73
N ARG A 7 -45.98 49.33 68.75
CA ARG A 7 -45.14 49.93 67.70
C ARG A 7 -44.19 51.00 68.24
N VAL A 8 -44.63 51.81 69.20
CA VAL A 8 -43.76 52.80 69.86
C VAL A 8 -42.64 52.12 70.64
N GLN A 9 -42.93 51.04 71.37
CA GLN A 9 -41.90 50.26 72.07
C GLN A 9 -40.90 49.63 71.10
N GLN A 10 -41.39 49.07 69.99
CA GLN A 10 -40.53 48.51 68.94
C GLN A 10 -39.63 49.57 68.32
N LEU A 11 -40.19 50.74 67.94
CA LEU A 11 -39.42 51.85 67.38
C LEU A 11 -38.39 52.40 68.37
N GLN A 12 -38.70 52.40 69.66
CA GLN A 12 -37.75 52.82 70.68
C GLN A 12 -36.57 51.84 70.80
N ALA A 13 -36.85 50.53 70.78
CA ALA A 13 -35.81 49.51 70.75
C ALA A 13 -34.96 49.58 69.47
N GLU A 14 -35.59 49.76 68.30
CA GLU A 14 -34.89 49.95 67.02
C GLU A 14 -34.00 51.21 67.05
N LYS A 15 -34.50 52.32 67.59
CA LYS A 15 -33.74 53.57 67.75
C LYS A 15 -32.51 53.38 68.63
N ASP A 16 -32.62 52.63 69.72
CA ASP A 16 -31.50 52.41 70.63
C ASP A 16 -30.45 51.48 70.01
N VAL A 17 -30.86 50.45 69.26
CA VAL A 17 -29.95 49.62 68.44
C VAL A 17 -29.21 50.45 67.39
N GLU A 18 -29.90 51.36 66.70
CA GLU A 18 -29.27 52.22 65.69
C GLU A 18 -28.28 53.23 66.31
N LYS A 19 -28.56 53.73 67.52
CA LYS A 19 -27.58 54.56 68.25
C LYS A 19 -26.33 53.77 68.62
N ASP A 20 -26.48 52.54 69.10
CA ASP A 20 -25.34 51.68 69.44
C ASP A 20 -24.50 51.37 68.21
N ARG A 21 -25.15 51.08 67.07
CA ARG A 21 -24.47 50.90 65.77
C ARG A 21 -23.71 52.17 65.35
N LEU A 22 -24.30 53.34 65.50
CA LEU A 22 -23.65 54.61 65.17
C LEU A 22 -22.42 54.85 66.06
N LEU A 23 -22.52 54.59 67.36
CA LEU A 23 -21.39 54.72 68.28
C LEU A 23 -20.26 53.74 67.93
N GLN A 24 -20.58 52.48 67.64
CA GLN A 24 -19.61 51.48 67.19
C GLN A 24 -18.93 51.90 65.88
N ALA A 25 -19.70 52.39 64.91
CA ALA A 25 -19.17 52.88 63.64
C ALA A 25 -18.25 54.11 63.83
N GLN A 26 -18.59 55.03 64.74
CA GLN A 26 -17.73 56.18 65.08
C GLN A 26 -16.43 55.75 65.77
N GLN A 27 -16.50 54.78 66.68
CA GLN A 27 -15.31 54.20 67.32
C GLN A 27 -14.41 53.50 66.29
N GLN A 28 -15.00 52.70 65.39
CA GLN A 28 -14.27 52.02 64.32
C GLN A 28 -13.63 53.01 63.36
N ARG A 29 -14.36 54.06 62.94
CA ARG A 29 -13.81 55.13 62.11
C ARG A 29 -12.62 55.81 62.79
N SER A 30 -12.75 56.14 64.08
CA SER A 30 -11.67 56.79 64.85
C SER A 30 -10.45 55.88 65.04
N ARG A 31 -10.65 54.56 65.10
CA ARG A 31 -9.57 53.57 65.12
C ARG A 31 -8.87 53.49 63.76
N LEU A 32 -9.62 53.31 62.68
CA LEU A 32 -9.07 53.21 61.31
C LEU A 32 -8.31 54.48 60.91
N ILE A 33 -8.77 55.66 61.30
CA ILE A 33 -8.05 56.91 61.05
C ILE A 33 -6.68 56.91 61.76
N ARG A 34 -6.60 56.41 62.99
CA ARG A 34 -5.32 56.32 63.72
C ARG A 34 -4.39 55.30 63.07
N GLU A 35 -4.91 54.11 62.74
CA GLU A 35 -4.14 53.05 62.08
C GLU A 35 -3.63 53.51 60.70
N ASN A 36 -4.45 54.22 59.92
CA ASN A 36 -4.05 54.76 58.62
C ASN A 36 -2.94 55.81 58.76
N LYS A 37 -3.05 56.70 59.76
CA LYS A 37 -1.99 57.69 60.05
C LYS A 37 -0.68 57.00 60.46
N GLU A 38 -0.75 55.96 61.28
CA GLU A 38 0.41 55.19 61.70
C GLU A 38 1.07 54.47 60.51
N MET A 39 0.27 53.81 59.67
CA MET A 39 0.75 53.15 58.44
C MET A 39 1.38 54.17 57.47
N SER A 40 0.76 55.33 57.30
CA SER A 40 1.29 56.41 56.46
C SER A 40 2.63 56.93 56.99
N ALA A 41 2.77 57.11 58.31
CA ALA A 41 4.04 57.50 58.91
C ALA A 41 5.12 56.43 58.73
N ARG A 42 4.77 55.14 58.88
CA ARG A 42 5.70 54.02 58.61
C ARG A 42 6.12 53.97 57.14
N LEU A 43 5.21 54.19 56.20
CA LEU A 43 5.54 54.26 54.78
C LEU A 43 6.54 55.39 54.48
N GLN A 44 6.29 56.58 55.03
CA GLN A 44 7.20 57.72 54.86
C GLN A 44 8.59 57.45 55.46
N GLU A 45 8.67 56.78 56.60
CA GLU A 45 9.94 56.40 57.21
C GLU A 45 10.70 55.40 56.34
N MET A 46 10.03 54.35 55.85
CA MET A 46 10.64 53.38 54.94
C MET A 46 11.07 54.01 53.62
N GLU A 47 10.28 54.94 53.06
CA GLU A 47 10.65 55.71 51.87
C GLU A 47 11.91 56.54 52.08
N LYS A 48 12.04 57.20 53.24
CA LYS A 48 13.27 57.94 53.59
C LYS A 48 14.47 57.02 53.68
N GLN A 49 14.35 55.88 54.37
CA GLN A 49 15.42 54.90 54.48
C GLN A 49 15.85 54.36 53.11
N CYS A 50 14.89 54.07 52.23
CA CYS A 50 15.17 53.67 50.86
C CYS A 50 15.92 54.77 50.09
N ASN A 51 15.47 56.02 50.21
CA ASN A 51 16.10 57.17 49.57
C ASN A 51 17.53 57.39 50.05
N GLU A 52 17.78 57.28 51.36
CA GLU A 52 19.11 57.36 51.96
C GLU A 52 20.01 56.24 51.45
N LEU A 53 19.53 54.99 51.43
CA LEU A 53 20.29 53.86 50.88
C LEU A 53 20.62 54.05 49.39
N MET A 54 19.68 54.58 48.61
CA MET A 54 19.92 54.88 47.19
C MET A 54 20.97 55.98 47.02
N MET A 55 20.90 57.04 47.82
CA MET A 55 21.92 58.09 47.83
C MET A 55 23.28 57.56 48.25
N LEU A 56 23.35 56.70 49.28
CA LEU A 56 24.61 56.10 49.74
C LEU A 56 25.23 55.17 48.70
N LYS A 57 24.42 54.35 48.02
CA LYS A 57 24.93 53.38 47.04
C LYS A 57 25.21 53.98 45.67
N TYR A 58 24.36 54.91 45.21
CA TYR A 58 24.37 55.38 43.83
C TYR A 58 24.65 56.88 43.70
N GLY A 59 24.74 57.63 44.80
CA GLY A 59 24.96 59.09 44.79
C GLY A 59 23.76 59.90 44.27
N ARG A 60 22.65 59.24 43.92
CA ARG A 60 21.43 59.85 43.39
C ARG A 60 20.23 58.96 43.71
N LEU A 61 19.03 59.54 43.67
CA LEU A 61 17.79 58.76 43.67
C LEU A 61 17.65 58.03 42.34
N VAL A 62 17.33 56.74 42.42
CA VAL A 62 17.30 55.84 41.27
C VAL A 62 15.94 55.17 41.20
N ASP A 63 15.27 55.28 40.05
CA ASP A 63 14.08 54.48 39.77
C ASP A 63 14.52 53.04 39.44
N VAL A 64 14.49 52.19 40.47
CA VAL A 64 14.92 50.79 40.38
C VAL A 64 13.96 49.98 39.50
N GLU A 65 12.67 50.31 39.48
CA GLU A 65 11.66 49.60 38.69
C GLU A 65 11.82 49.89 37.19
N ALA A 66 12.02 51.16 36.82
CA ALA A 66 12.31 51.53 35.44
C ALA A 66 13.62 50.92 34.95
N LEU A 67 14.67 50.92 35.78
CA LEU A 67 15.94 50.26 35.44
C LEU A 67 15.79 48.76 35.29
N HIS A 68 15.06 48.08 36.17
CA HIS A 68 14.80 46.65 36.05
C HIS A 68 14.09 46.30 34.72
N THR A 69 13.11 47.13 34.35
CA THR A 69 12.37 47.00 33.08
C THR A 69 13.25 47.24 31.85
N MET A 70 14.31 48.06 31.96
CA MET A 70 15.20 48.38 30.85
C MET A 70 16.48 47.53 30.78
N SER A 71 17.03 47.07 31.91
CA SER A 71 18.43 46.65 32.06
C SER A 71 18.71 45.14 31.88
N GLY A 72 17.75 44.32 31.46
CA GLY A 72 18.05 42.89 31.22
C GLY A 72 16.91 42.10 30.63
N HIS A 73 15.68 42.47 30.95
CA HIS A 73 14.49 41.76 30.50
C HIS A 73 14.27 41.87 28.99
N LYS A 74 14.44 43.05 28.37
CA LYS A 74 14.20 43.22 26.92
C LYS A 74 15.07 42.35 26.01
N LYS A 75 16.36 42.18 26.32
CA LYS A 75 17.25 41.32 25.51
C LYS A 75 16.92 39.85 25.73
N LEU A 76 16.64 39.46 26.97
CA LEU A 76 16.23 38.10 27.32
C LEU A 76 14.89 37.74 26.66
N ASP A 77 13.92 38.65 26.65
CA ASP A 77 12.59 38.43 26.09
C ASP A 77 12.65 38.32 24.56
N LYS A 78 13.46 39.14 23.88
CA LYS A 78 13.75 38.97 22.45
C LYS A 78 14.37 37.60 22.14
N LEU A 79 15.37 37.18 22.92
CA LEU A 79 15.98 35.85 22.74
C LEU A 79 14.99 34.70 22.98
N LYS A 80 14.06 34.85 23.93
CA LYS A 80 12.98 33.88 24.13
C LYS A 80 12.03 33.82 22.93
N GLU A 81 11.67 34.97 22.38
CA GLU A 81 10.80 35.06 21.20
C GLU A 81 11.48 34.44 19.96
N GLU A 82 12.75 34.80 19.70
CA GLU A 82 13.55 34.22 18.64
C GLU A 82 13.69 32.69 18.79
N LYS A 83 13.94 32.22 20.01
CA LYS A 83 13.99 30.78 20.31
C LYS A 83 12.66 30.10 19.97
N LEU A 84 11.53 30.67 20.36
CA LEU A 84 10.20 30.09 20.09
C LEU A 84 9.90 30.02 18.59
N LEU A 85 10.28 31.03 17.83
CA LEU A 85 10.14 31.03 16.37
C LEU A 85 10.99 29.94 15.73
N LEU A 86 12.24 29.83 16.15
CA LEU A 86 13.16 28.80 15.66
C LEU A 86 12.68 27.39 16.00
N GLU A 87 12.20 27.16 17.22
CA GLU A 87 11.60 25.89 17.63
C GLU A 87 10.36 25.54 16.79
N ALA A 88 9.52 26.53 16.46
CA ALA A 88 8.35 26.32 15.60
C ALA A 88 8.75 25.93 14.17
N ASP A 89 9.80 26.52 13.61
CA ASP A 89 10.29 26.18 12.28
C ASP A 89 10.96 24.81 12.25
N HIS A 90 11.80 24.49 13.24
CA HIS A 90 12.35 23.14 13.39
C HIS A 90 11.26 22.08 13.60
N ALA A 91 10.18 22.40 14.32
CA ALA A 91 9.04 21.49 14.45
C ALA A 91 8.35 21.22 13.11
N LYS A 92 8.23 22.23 12.23
CA LYS A 92 7.70 22.05 10.87
C LYS A 92 8.63 21.19 10.02
N GLU A 93 9.94 21.44 10.08
CA GLU A 93 10.95 20.64 9.36
C GLU A 93 10.93 19.19 9.81
N LEU A 94 10.89 18.95 11.12
CA LEU A 94 10.82 17.60 11.69
C LEU A 94 9.55 16.86 11.24
N LYS A 95 8.40 17.55 11.18
CA LYS A 95 7.16 16.97 10.64
C LYS A 95 7.30 16.58 9.18
N ARG A 96 7.91 17.43 8.35
CA ARG A 96 8.19 17.13 6.92
C ARG A 96 9.10 15.92 6.77
N TRP A 97 10.18 15.85 7.55
CA TRP A 97 11.11 14.73 7.52
C TRP A 97 10.46 13.42 7.99
N LYS A 98 9.66 13.46 9.05
CA LYS A 98 8.89 12.30 9.51
C LYS A 98 7.95 11.80 8.41
N ALA A 99 7.23 12.70 7.73
CA ALA A 99 6.35 12.31 6.63
C ALA A 99 7.11 11.63 5.48
N LYS A 100 8.27 12.18 5.08
CA LYS A 100 9.14 11.57 4.05
C LYS A 100 9.66 10.19 4.47
N VAL A 101 10.04 10.02 5.73
CA VAL A 101 10.49 8.73 6.26
C VAL A 101 9.35 7.71 6.22
N GLU A 102 8.15 8.08 6.63
CA GLU A 102 6.99 7.17 6.60
C GLU A 102 6.54 6.83 5.18
N GLU A 103 6.64 7.76 4.24
CA GLU A 103 6.41 7.49 2.82
C GLU A 103 7.45 6.51 2.25
N ALA A 104 8.74 6.75 2.49
CA ALA A 104 9.80 5.86 2.05
C ALA A 104 9.69 4.46 2.67
N ARG A 105 9.30 4.37 3.96
CA ARG A 105 9.03 3.10 4.64
C ARG A 105 7.87 2.34 4.00
N ARG A 106 6.76 3.02 3.69
CA ARG A 106 5.61 2.40 3.01
C ARG A 106 5.99 1.89 1.62
N ALA A 107 6.66 2.71 0.81
CA ALA A 107 7.11 2.30 -0.52
C ALA A 107 8.04 1.08 -0.45
N LEU A 108 8.98 1.05 0.51
CA LEU A 108 9.86 -0.10 0.73
C LEU A 108 9.07 -1.35 1.13
N TRP A 109 8.11 -1.21 2.05
CA TRP A 109 7.28 -2.30 2.51
C TRP A 109 6.44 -2.89 1.37
N GLU A 110 5.77 -2.05 0.58
CA GLU A 110 4.97 -2.48 -0.59
C GLU A 110 5.81 -3.27 -1.59
N VAL A 111 6.99 -2.75 -1.97
CA VAL A 111 7.88 -3.43 -2.92
C VAL A 111 8.41 -4.75 -2.34
N THR A 112 8.75 -4.77 -1.04
CA THR A 112 9.25 -5.96 -0.37
C THR A 112 8.17 -7.04 -0.29
N GLU A 113 6.93 -6.67 0.00
CA GLU A 113 5.81 -7.60 0.08
C GLU A 113 5.46 -8.18 -1.28
N GLN A 114 5.36 -7.34 -2.32
CA GLN A 114 5.15 -7.79 -3.69
C GLN A 114 6.25 -8.73 -4.16
N ASN A 115 7.52 -8.39 -3.91
CA ASN A 115 8.65 -9.25 -4.26
C ASN A 115 8.56 -10.60 -3.52
N THR A 116 8.25 -10.57 -2.22
CA THR A 116 8.06 -11.79 -1.42
C THR A 116 6.90 -12.65 -1.94
N GLU A 117 5.82 -12.05 -2.43
CA GLU A 117 4.70 -12.76 -3.05
C GLU A 117 5.08 -13.40 -4.39
N VAL A 118 5.81 -12.67 -5.25
CA VAL A 118 6.33 -13.20 -6.51
C VAL A 118 7.31 -14.34 -6.26
N LEU A 119 8.19 -14.22 -5.26
CA LEU A 119 9.11 -15.29 -4.85
C LEU A 119 8.35 -16.52 -4.37
N ARG A 120 7.33 -16.37 -3.52
CA ARG A 120 6.46 -17.47 -3.09
C ARG A 120 5.81 -18.19 -4.27
N SER A 121 5.21 -17.43 -5.20
CA SER A 121 4.61 -17.96 -6.41
C SER A 121 5.63 -18.68 -7.30
N THR A 122 6.84 -18.12 -7.43
CA THR A 122 7.93 -18.70 -8.22
C THR A 122 8.39 -20.04 -7.63
N VAL A 123 8.57 -20.11 -6.31
CA VAL A 123 8.92 -21.35 -5.62
C VAL A 123 7.85 -22.41 -5.86
N HIS A 124 6.57 -22.06 -5.71
CA HIS A 124 5.47 -22.98 -5.95
C HIS A 124 5.45 -23.53 -7.39
N LEU A 125 5.61 -22.66 -8.39
CA LEU A 125 5.68 -23.09 -9.80
C LEU A 125 6.92 -23.95 -10.09
N MET A 126 8.05 -23.65 -9.45
CA MET A 126 9.26 -24.48 -9.58
C MET A 126 9.07 -25.89 -9.01
N GLU A 127 8.35 -26.02 -7.90
CA GLU A 127 7.98 -27.31 -7.30
C GLU A 127 7.07 -28.10 -8.25
N GLN A 128 6.00 -27.48 -8.77
CA GLN A 128 5.11 -28.12 -9.75
C GLN A 128 5.85 -28.57 -11.00
N ARG A 129 6.72 -27.70 -11.54
CA ARG A 129 7.57 -28.05 -12.70
C ARG A 129 8.46 -29.25 -12.39
N LYS A 130 9.10 -29.27 -11.22
CA LYS A 130 9.95 -30.39 -10.80
C LYS A 130 9.15 -31.69 -10.68
N GLU A 131 7.95 -31.64 -10.13
CA GLU A 131 7.06 -32.80 -10.03
C GLU A 131 6.67 -33.33 -11.43
N LEU A 132 6.29 -32.45 -12.35
CA LEU A 132 5.98 -32.81 -13.73
C LEU A 132 7.20 -33.37 -14.47
N GLN A 133 8.38 -32.80 -14.26
CA GLN A 133 9.64 -33.30 -14.82
C GLN A 133 9.91 -34.73 -14.35
N ILE A 134 9.72 -35.00 -13.05
CA ILE A 134 9.86 -36.35 -12.48
C ILE A 134 8.86 -37.30 -13.14
N LYS A 135 7.57 -36.94 -13.18
CA LYS A 135 6.51 -37.74 -13.82
C LYS A 135 6.83 -38.06 -15.29
N LEU A 136 7.30 -37.07 -16.06
CA LEU A 136 7.66 -37.23 -17.46
C LEU A 136 8.88 -38.15 -17.64
N SER A 137 9.91 -37.95 -16.81
CA SER A 137 11.11 -38.81 -16.83
C SER A 137 10.79 -40.27 -16.48
N SER A 138 9.87 -40.51 -15.54
CA SER A 138 9.39 -41.85 -15.20
C SER A 138 8.65 -42.47 -16.38
N ARG A 139 7.68 -41.76 -16.98
CA ARG A 139 6.96 -42.24 -18.17
C ARG A 139 7.89 -42.54 -19.35
N GLN A 140 8.88 -41.69 -19.59
CA GLN A 140 9.87 -41.92 -20.64
C GLN A 140 10.67 -43.19 -20.37
N LYS A 141 11.13 -43.42 -19.14
CA LYS A 141 11.83 -44.65 -18.76
C LYS A 141 10.93 -45.88 -18.95
N ASP A 142 9.66 -45.80 -18.59
CA ASP A 142 8.71 -46.90 -18.74
C ASP A 142 8.44 -47.21 -20.22
N MET A 143 8.24 -46.16 -21.04
CA MET A 143 8.05 -46.30 -22.48
C MET A 143 9.29 -46.88 -23.18
N VAL A 144 10.49 -46.46 -22.79
CA VAL A 144 11.75 -47.02 -23.31
C VAL A 144 11.87 -48.49 -22.92
N LYS A 145 11.61 -48.86 -21.66
CA LYS A 145 11.59 -50.26 -21.24
C LYS A 145 10.59 -51.10 -22.03
N GLN A 146 9.39 -50.56 -22.28
CA GLN A 146 8.36 -51.24 -23.05
C GLN A 146 8.76 -51.39 -24.53
N GLN A 147 9.39 -50.38 -25.14
CA GLN A 147 9.92 -50.47 -26.50
C GLN A 147 11.02 -51.52 -26.65
N PHE A 148 11.85 -51.73 -25.62
CA PHE A 148 12.86 -52.80 -25.63
C PHE A 148 12.26 -54.20 -25.37
N GLN A 149 11.01 -54.29 -24.90
CA GLN A 149 10.32 -55.55 -24.63
C GLN A 149 9.26 -55.91 -25.70
N ASP A 150 8.81 -54.95 -26.51
CA ASP A 150 7.83 -55.18 -27.58
C ASP A 150 8.52 -55.75 -28.84
N GLY A 151 8.54 -57.07 -28.95
CA GLY A 151 8.98 -57.80 -30.16
C GLY A 151 8.17 -57.44 -31.42
N ARG A 152 6.95 -56.90 -31.26
CA ARG A 152 6.12 -56.38 -32.36
C ARG A 152 6.79 -55.29 -33.19
N ARG A 153 7.68 -54.49 -32.59
CA ARG A 153 8.39 -53.43 -33.33
C ARG A 153 9.48 -53.96 -34.25
N LEU A 154 10.04 -55.13 -33.94
CA LEU A 154 10.99 -55.79 -34.83
C LEU A 154 10.25 -56.28 -36.09
N GLU A 155 9.08 -56.88 -35.90
CA GLU A 155 8.18 -57.28 -37.00
C GLU A 155 7.77 -56.07 -37.86
N ASP A 156 7.34 -54.97 -37.24
CA ASP A 156 7.02 -53.72 -37.96
C ASP A 156 8.24 -53.19 -38.75
N GLN A 157 9.45 -53.31 -38.20
CA GLN A 157 10.67 -52.83 -38.84
C GLN A 157 11.08 -53.71 -40.03
N GLU A 158 10.92 -55.03 -39.91
CA GLU A 158 11.10 -55.98 -41.01
C GLU A 158 10.06 -55.76 -42.11
N ASP A 159 8.80 -55.48 -41.76
CA ASP A 159 7.74 -55.21 -42.72
C ASP A 159 7.96 -53.88 -43.45
N ILE A 160 8.49 -52.85 -42.77
CA ILE A 160 8.93 -51.61 -43.42
C ILE A 160 10.07 -51.88 -44.42
N GLN A 161 11.03 -52.75 -44.08
CA GLN A 161 12.11 -53.12 -45.01
C GLN A 161 11.58 -53.86 -46.24
N LYS A 162 10.69 -54.83 -46.05
CA LYS A 162 10.03 -55.54 -47.17
C LYS A 162 9.27 -54.57 -48.07
N LEU A 163 8.56 -53.59 -47.49
CA LEU A 163 7.86 -52.56 -48.25
C LEU A 163 8.84 -51.66 -49.03
N GLN A 164 9.98 -51.31 -48.47
CA GLN A 164 11.02 -50.55 -49.17
C GLN A 164 11.60 -51.32 -50.36
N GLU A 165 11.86 -52.61 -50.21
CA GLU A 165 12.34 -53.48 -51.29
C GLU A 165 11.31 -53.59 -52.42
N LEU A 166 10.02 -53.73 -52.07
CA LEU A 166 8.93 -53.74 -53.06
C LEU A 166 8.84 -52.43 -53.83
N VAL A 167 8.94 -51.28 -53.15
CA VAL A 167 8.93 -49.96 -53.80
C VAL A 167 10.11 -49.82 -54.77
N GLN A 168 11.31 -50.24 -54.37
CA GLN A 168 12.47 -50.22 -55.28
C GLN A 168 12.29 -51.13 -56.49
N ALA A 169 11.76 -52.35 -56.30
CA ALA A 169 11.49 -53.26 -57.40
C ALA A 169 10.45 -52.67 -58.38
N GLN A 170 9.41 -52.04 -57.85
CA GLN A 170 8.38 -51.39 -58.64
C GLN A 170 8.91 -50.17 -59.40
N GLU A 171 9.81 -49.39 -58.78
CA GLU A 171 10.49 -48.28 -59.44
C GLU A 171 11.35 -48.75 -60.60
N GLN A 172 12.13 -49.82 -60.41
CA GLN A 172 12.94 -50.42 -61.47
C GLN A 172 12.06 -50.94 -62.62
N GLN A 173 10.92 -51.56 -62.30
CA GLN A 173 9.95 -51.98 -63.31
C GLN A 173 9.36 -50.78 -64.05
N ALA A 174 8.98 -49.71 -63.35
CA ALA A 174 8.46 -48.49 -63.97
C ALA A 174 9.50 -47.85 -64.91
N GLN A 175 10.77 -47.78 -64.49
CA GLN A 175 11.87 -47.30 -65.33
C GLN A 175 12.10 -48.19 -66.56
N ALA A 176 12.00 -49.52 -66.41
CA ALA A 176 12.10 -50.45 -67.53
C ALA A 176 10.94 -50.29 -68.54
N LEU A 177 9.72 -50.06 -68.03
CA LEU A 177 8.54 -49.77 -68.85
C LEU A 177 8.71 -48.43 -69.60
N LEU A 178 9.18 -47.38 -68.92
CA LEU A 178 9.47 -46.09 -69.56
C LEU A 178 10.49 -46.24 -70.69
N LYS A 179 11.61 -46.92 -70.45
CA LYS A 179 12.61 -47.22 -71.49
C LYS A 179 12.02 -47.99 -72.67
N ARG A 180 11.07 -48.90 -72.42
CA ARG A 180 10.38 -49.63 -73.49
C ARG A 180 9.44 -48.74 -74.28
N ILE A 181 8.70 -47.84 -73.62
CA ILE A 181 7.85 -46.84 -74.27
C ILE A 181 8.72 -45.93 -75.15
N ASP A 182 9.84 -45.42 -74.65
CA ASP A 182 10.75 -44.58 -75.42
C ASP A 182 11.29 -45.32 -76.66
N LEU A 183 11.63 -46.60 -76.51
CA LEU A 183 12.16 -47.43 -77.59
C LEU A 183 11.09 -47.80 -78.64
N LEU A 184 9.83 -47.94 -78.22
CA LEU A 184 8.68 -48.13 -79.13
C LEU A 184 8.30 -46.81 -79.82
N SER A 185 8.30 -45.70 -79.07
CA SER A 185 8.04 -44.35 -79.59
C SER A 185 9.10 -43.89 -80.59
N SER A 186 10.33 -44.40 -80.49
CA SER A 186 11.42 -44.11 -81.44
C SER A 186 11.38 -44.99 -82.72
N LYS A 187 10.57 -46.06 -82.74
CA LYS A 187 10.42 -46.95 -83.90
C LYS A 187 9.21 -46.66 -84.78
N ASP A 188 8.21 -45.94 -84.28
CA ASP A 188 7.04 -45.52 -85.06
C ASP A 188 7.13 -44.03 -85.44
N GLY A 189 7.89 -43.75 -86.50
CA GLY A 189 7.69 -42.55 -87.31
C GLY A 189 6.61 -42.79 -88.37
N TYR A 190 5.45 -42.15 -88.19
CA TYR A 190 4.34 -41.95 -89.16
C TYR A 190 3.55 -43.18 -89.65
N VAL A 191 2.33 -43.38 -89.09
CA VAL A 191 1.06 -43.50 -89.85
C VAL A 191 -0.09 -42.91 -89.01
N LEU A 192 -0.96 -42.10 -89.64
CA LEU A 192 -2.19 -41.47 -89.11
C LEU A 192 -3.36 -42.50 -88.91
N PRO A 193 -4.48 -42.15 -88.24
CA PRO A 193 -5.35 -43.05 -87.44
C PRO A 193 -6.45 -43.78 -88.25
N PRO A 194 -7.04 -44.89 -87.72
CA PRO A 194 -8.42 -44.78 -87.18
C PRO A 194 -8.80 -45.74 -86.00
N GLU A 195 -9.82 -45.28 -85.26
CA GLU A 195 -10.86 -45.93 -84.44
C GLU A 195 -10.70 -47.29 -83.69
N HIS A 196 -11.21 -47.24 -82.44
CA HIS A 196 -11.73 -48.30 -81.57
C HIS A 196 -10.76 -49.30 -80.92
N THR A 197 -10.49 -49.11 -79.62
CA THR A 197 -10.56 -50.21 -78.66
C THR A 197 -10.78 -49.72 -77.24
N ARG A 198 -11.83 -50.28 -76.62
CA ARG A 198 -12.26 -50.09 -75.23
C ARG A 198 -11.13 -50.26 -74.22
N LEU A 199 -11.04 -49.35 -73.26
CA LEU A 199 -10.36 -49.57 -71.98
C LEU A 199 -11.15 -50.63 -71.17
N PRO A 200 -10.47 -51.63 -70.56
CA PRO A 200 -11.07 -52.42 -69.48
C PRO A 200 -11.21 -51.58 -68.21
N PRO A 201 -12.21 -51.85 -67.34
CA PRO A 201 -12.52 -51.00 -66.20
C PRO A 201 -11.45 -51.09 -65.10
N LEU A 202 -11.07 -49.92 -64.56
CA LEU A 202 -10.40 -49.83 -63.27
C LEU A 202 -11.31 -50.41 -62.17
N PRO A 203 -10.81 -51.24 -61.25
CA PRO A 203 -11.57 -51.63 -60.07
C PRO A 203 -11.87 -50.38 -59.22
N PRO A 204 -13.09 -50.24 -58.68
CA PRO A 204 -13.49 -49.05 -57.95
C PRO A 204 -12.67 -48.88 -56.68
N ALA A 205 -12.19 -47.66 -56.46
CA ALA A 205 -11.74 -47.19 -55.17
C ALA A 205 -12.89 -47.39 -54.16
N HIS A 206 -12.62 -48.17 -53.13
CA HIS A 206 -13.46 -48.16 -51.93
C HIS A 206 -13.25 -46.81 -51.25
N ASP A 207 -14.21 -45.91 -51.40
CA ASP A 207 -14.33 -44.75 -50.53
C ASP A 207 -14.52 -45.21 -49.08
N PRO A 208 -13.87 -44.56 -48.10
CA PRO A 208 -14.16 -44.79 -46.69
C PRO A 208 -15.59 -44.35 -46.38
N GLN A 209 -16.41 -45.29 -45.90
CA GLN A 209 -17.71 -44.99 -45.31
C GLN A 209 -17.57 -43.97 -44.16
N PRO A 210 -18.44 -42.94 -44.10
CA PRO A 210 -18.54 -42.08 -42.93
C PRO A 210 -19.33 -42.81 -41.84
N SER A 211 -18.65 -43.21 -40.76
CA SER A 211 -19.33 -43.71 -39.56
C SER A 211 -19.89 -42.55 -38.77
N THR A 212 -21.18 -42.29 -38.96
CA THR A 212 -22.01 -41.45 -38.08
C THR A 212 -22.58 -42.31 -36.94
N ARG A 213 -22.13 -42.08 -35.70
CA ARG A 213 -22.86 -42.25 -34.42
C ARG A 213 -22.21 -41.29 -33.42
N GLY A 214 -22.79 -40.12 -33.11
CA GLY A 214 -23.88 -39.90 -32.13
C GLY A 214 -23.27 -39.84 -30.71
N ARG A 215 -23.47 -38.85 -29.84
CA ARG A 215 -24.45 -37.74 -29.65
C ARG A 215 -23.82 -36.67 -28.72
N PRO A 216 -24.42 -35.47 -28.60
CA PRO A 216 -24.00 -34.38 -27.73
C PRO A 216 -24.78 -34.38 -26.39
N PHE A 217 -24.09 -34.04 -25.29
CA PHE A 217 -24.61 -33.57 -23.99
C PHE A 217 -23.40 -32.93 -23.26
N GLY A 218 -23.44 -31.77 -22.62
CA GLY A 218 -24.49 -30.80 -22.37
C GLY A 218 -23.81 -29.49 -21.95
N GLY A 219 -24.55 -28.39 -22.03
CA GLY A 219 -24.08 -27.09 -21.56
C GLY A 219 -23.93 -27.06 -20.04
N HIS A 220 -23.02 -26.21 -19.58
CA HIS A 220 -23.24 -25.46 -18.35
C HIS A 220 -22.68 -24.05 -18.56
N GLU A 221 -23.60 -23.09 -18.58
CA GLU A 221 -23.34 -21.70 -18.23
C GLU A 221 -22.80 -21.65 -16.80
N ASP A 222 -21.82 -20.79 -16.50
CA ASP A 222 -22.14 -19.62 -15.67
C ASP A 222 -20.96 -18.65 -15.46
N ARG A 223 -21.28 -17.39 -15.79
CA ARG A 223 -20.96 -16.13 -15.13
C ARG A 223 -19.51 -15.79 -14.75
N ARG A 224 -18.96 -14.94 -15.63
CA ARG A 224 -18.41 -13.64 -15.24
C ARG A 224 -19.40 -12.86 -14.35
N GLY A 225 -18.92 -12.39 -13.22
CA GLY A 225 -19.47 -11.27 -12.46
C GLY A 225 -18.30 -10.43 -11.98
N ALA A 226 -18.02 -9.36 -12.72
CA ALA A 226 -17.24 -8.21 -12.28
C ALA A 226 -18.26 -7.13 -11.92
N ASP A 227 -18.22 -6.68 -10.67
CA ASP A 227 -18.40 -5.30 -10.17
C ASP A 227 -18.48 -5.34 -8.64
#